data_AF-A0A933DYN9-F1
#
_entry.id   AF-A0A933DYN9-F1
#
_cell.length_a   1.000
_cell.length_b   1.000
_cell.length_c   1.000
_cell.angle_alpha   90.00
_cell.angle_beta   90.00
_cell.angle_gamma   90.00
#
_symmetry.space_group_name_H-M   'P 1'
#
loop_
_entity.id
_entity.type
_entity.pdbx_description
1 polymer ?
#
loop_
_entity_poly.entity_id
_entity_poly.type
_entity_poly.pdbx_seq_one_letter_code
_entity_poly.pdbx_strand_id
1 'polypeptide(L)'
;MPVRNYDRPNPARVVANIRKVLASGDMELLENGSYEFLITHCGFIAHYNHAGFIATFKEDLVSFVHQFLSQHGMGWETWLDNRRSYLYDVSYQGKLVADIIREMIPIFMAYQPAIEVAQKDRARRIAEGHLRALAEELGYDLVVRARE
;
A
#
# COMPACT_ATOMS: atom_id res chain seq x y z
N MET A 1 -28.14 -18.88 17.64
CA MET A 1 -26.74 -19.27 17.37
C MET A 1 -25.87 -18.07 17.72
N PRO A 2 -24.86 -18.18 18.60
CA PRO A 2 -23.97 -17.06 18.87
C PRO A 2 -23.22 -16.74 17.58
N VAL A 3 -23.35 -15.50 17.12
CA VAL A 3 -22.56 -14.96 16.02
C VAL A 3 -21.10 -15.09 16.47
N ARG A 4 -20.30 -15.91 15.77
CA ARG A 4 -18.87 -16.00 16.03
C ARG A 4 -18.33 -14.57 16.01
N ASN A 5 -17.77 -14.12 17.13
CA ASN A 5 -16.88 -12.97 17.16
C ASN A 5 -15.73 -13.34 16.22
N TYR A 6 -15.86 -12.99 14.95
CA TYR A 6 -14.69 -12.84 14.10
C TYR A 6 -13.81 -11.86 14.85
N ASP A 7 -12.57 -12.27 15.14
CA ASP A 7 -11.52 -11.44 15.72
C ASP A 7 -11.36 -10.20 14.84
N ARG A 8 -12.20 -9.20 15.09
CA ARG A 8 -12.16 -7.94 14.38
C ARG A 8 -10.79 -7.34 14.72
N PRO A 9 -9.96 -7.04 13.72
CA PRO A 9 -8.59 -6.65 13.92
C PRO A 9 -8.50 -5.51 14.93
N ASN A 10 -7.62 -5.69 15.90
CA ASN A 10 -7.23 -4.59 16.78
C ASN A 10 -6.63 -3.48 15.90
N PRO A 11 -6.96 -2.20 16.11
CA PRO A 11 -6.33 -1.06 15.45
C PRO A 11 -4.80 -1.14 15.39
N ALA A 12 -4.15 -1.57 16.47
CA ALA A 12 -2.70 -1.76 16.51
C ALA A 12 -2.22 -2.86 15.55
N ARG A 13 -3.03 -3.90 15.35
CA ARG A 13 -2.75 -4.99 14.41
C ARG A 13 -2.87 -4.52 12.96
N VAL A 14 -3.83 -3.64 12.64
CA VAL A 14 -3.92 -3.01 11.31
C VAL A 14 -2.64 -2.24 11.01
N VAL A 15 -2.25 -1.33 11.91
CA VAL A 15 -1.03 -0.51 11.73
C VAL A 15 0.23 -1.38 11.62
N ALA A 16 0.35 -2.42 12.45
CA ALA A 16 1.48 -3.34 12.41
C ALA A 16 1.53 -4.18 11.12
N ASN A 17 0.39 -4.68 10.66
CA ASN A 17 0.32 -5.46 9.42
C ASN A 17 0.63 -4.60 8.19
N ILE A 18 0.16 -3.35 8.16
CA ILE A 18 0.53 -2.39 7.10
C ILE A 18 2.03 -2.11 7.10
N ARG A 19 2.63 -1.89 8.28
CA ARG A 19 4.09 -1.75 8.39
C ARG A 19 4.82 -2.96 7.85
N LYS A 20 4.34 -4.17 8.16
CA LYS A 20 4.93 -5.43 7.67
C LYS A 20 4.87 -5.55 6.14
N VAL A 21 3.73 -5.22 5.54
CA VAL A 21 3.57 -5.20 4.06
C VAL A 21 4.55 -4.20 3.43
N LEU A 22 4.60 -2.96 3.94
CA LEU A 22 5.49 -1.93 3.38
C LEU A 22 6.98 -2.25 3.58
N ALA A 23 7.36 -2.83 4.72
CA ALA A 23 8.74 -3.20 5.01
C ALA A 23 9.26 -4.38 4.17
N SER A 24 8.38 -5.33 3.88
CA SER A 24 8.70 -6.50 3.05
C SER A 24 8.60 -6.22 1.55
N GLY A 25 7.77 -5.23 1.16
CA GLY A 25 7.37 -5.04 -0.22
C GLY A 25 6.36 -6.10 -0.70
N ASP A 26 5.80 -6.91 0.20
CA ASP A 26 4.98 -8.07 -0.13
C ASP A 26 3.52 -7.87 0.29
N MET A 27 2.66 -7.70 -0.72
CA MET A 27 1.21 -7.51 -0.53
C MET A 27 0.51 -8.81 -0.09
N GLU A 28 1.10 -9.99 -0.29
CA GLU A 28 0.51 -11.26 0.17
C GLU A 28 0.48 -11.37 1.71
N LEU A 29 1.27 -10.53 2.39
CA LEU A 29 1.26 -10.42 3.86
C LEU A 29 0.10 -9.58 4.40
N LEU A 30 -0.71 -8.97 3.53
CA LEU A 30 -1.88 -8.19 3.95
C LEU A 30 -2.89 -9.13 4.60
N GLU A 31 -3.27 -8.83 5.83
CA GLU A 31 -4.29 -9.61 6.53
C GLU A 31 -5.69 -9.13 6.13
N ASN A 32 -6.66 -10.05 6.07
CA ASN A 32 -8.05 -9.74 5.71
C ASN A 32 -8.63 -8.58 6.52
N GLY A 33 -8.20 -8.48 7.78
CA GLY A 33 -8.54 -7.39 8.65
C GLY A 33 -8.06 -6.00 8.25
N SER A 34 -6.79 -5.91 7.86
CA SER A 34 -6.21 -4.67 7.35
C SER A 34 -6.82 -4.32 6.01
N TYR A 35 -7.09 -5.32 5.17
CA TYR A 35 -7.84 -5.16 3.93
C TYR A 35 -9.23 -4.54 4.19
N GLU A 36 -10.03 -5.12 5.09
CA GLU A 36 -11.35 -4.60 5.46
C GLU A 36 -11.28 -3.15 5.96
N PHE A 37 -10.26 -2.83 6.77
CA PHE A 37 -10.02 -1.46 7.22
C PHE A 37 -9.74 -0.52 6.05
N LEU A 38 -8.82 -0.90 5.14
CA LEU A 38 -8.43 -0.08 3.99
C LEU A 38 -9.61 0.22 3.06
N ILE A 39 -10.41 -0.78 2.71
CA ILE A 39 -11.56 -0.59 1.79
C ILE A 39 -12.71 0.17 2.44
N THR A 40 -12.89 0.04 3.76
CA THR A 40 -14.02 0.68 4.46
C THR A 40 -13.70 2.12 4.85
N HIS A 41 -12.45 2.39 5.19
CA HIS A 41 -12.07 3.62 5.90
C HIS A 41 -11.00 4.45 5.19
N CYS A 42 -10.24 3.88 4.26
CA CYS A 42 -9.13 4.56 3.60
C CYS A 42 -9.39 4.86 2.12
N GLY A 43 -10.66 4.76 1.68
CA GLY A 43 -11.10 5.14 0.32
C GLY A 43 -10.44 4.35 -0.80
N PHE A 44 -9.95 3.14 -0.51
CA PHE A 44 -9.69 2.17 -1.56
C PHE A 44 -11.04 1.71 -2.12
N ILE A 45 -11.34 2.11 -3.36
CA ILE A 45 -12.53 1.65 -4.06
C ILE A 45 -12.48 0.12 -4.10
N ALA A 46 -13.63 -0.51 -3.80
CA ALA A 46 -13.77 -1.95 -3.62
C ALA A 46 -13.34 -2.72 -4.88
N HIS A 47 -12.05 -3.02 -5.00
CA HIS A 47 -11.55 -4.06 -5.88
C HIS A 47 -11.99 -5.42 -5.30
N TYR A 48 -12.47 -6.28 -6.19
CA TYR A 48 -13.02 -7.62 -5.97
C TYR A 48 -12.32 -8.39 -4.84
N ASN A 49 -12.93 -8.43 -3.64
CA ASN A 49 -12.47 -9.20 -2.47
C ASN A 49 -10.97 -9.04 -2.10
N HIS A 50 -10.53 -9.71 -1.05
CA HIS A 50 -9.15 -9.59 -0.57
C HIS A 50 -8.12 -10.06 -1.62
N ALA A 51 -8.43 -11.11 -2.38
CA ALA A 51 -7.53 -11.65 -3.40
C ALA A 51 -7.39 -10.72 -4.60
N GLY A 52 -8.47 -10.07 -5.04
CA GLY A 52 -8.38 -9.08 -6.12
C GLY A 52 -7.61 -7.83 -5.68
N PHE A 53 -7.75 -7.41 -4.42
CA PHE A 53 -6.94 -6.32 -3.87
C PHE A 53 -5.44 -6.63 -3.92
N ILE A 54 -5.05 -7.83 -3.44
CA ILE A 54 -3.66 -8.29 -3.53
C ILE A 54 -3.21 -8.33 -4.99
N ALA A 55 -4.01 -8.90 -5.89
CA ALA A 55 -3.66 -8.99 -7.31
C ALA A 55 -3.45 -7.62 -7.97
N THR A 56 -4.21 -6.60 -7.56
CA THR A 56 -4.05 -5.23 -8.06
C THR A 56 -2.72 -4.60 -7.63
N PHE A 57 -2.30 -4.80 -6.36
CA PHE A 57 -1.18 -4.05 -5.80
C PHE A 57 0.11 -4.85 -5.60
N LYS A 58 0.09 -6.19 -5.71
CA LYS A 58 1.29 -7.02 -5.51
C LYS A 58 2.43 -6.67 -6.47
N GLU A 59 2.09 -6.24 -7.69
CA GLU A 59 3.06 -5.86 -8.72
C GLU A 59 3.34 -4.35 -8.75
N ASP A 60 2.51 -3.55 -8.07
CA ASP A 60 2.55 -2.09 -8.10
C ASP A 60 2.27 -1.50 -6.71
N LEU A 61 3.19 -1.78 -5.80
CA LEU A 61 3.12 -1.26 -4.43
C LEU A 61 3.28 0.28 -4.40
N VAL A 62 3.87 0.88 -5.43
CA VAL A 62 3.95 2.34 -5.58
C VAL A 62 2.55 2.93 -5.70
N SER A 63 1.71 2.39 -6.58
CA SER A 63 0.31 2.82 -6.70
C SER A 63 -0.47 2.65 -5.40
N PHE A 64 -0.25 1.58 -4.64
CA PHE A 64 -0.87 1.40 -3.33
C PHE A 64 -0.50 2.53 -2.36
N VAL A 65 0.79 2.87 -2.27
CA VAL A 65 1.29 3.95 -1.41
C VAL A 65 0.77 5.31 -1.86
N HIS A 66 0.84 5.61 -3.16
CA HIS A 66 0.37 6.86 -3.73
C HIS A 66 -1.13 7.04 -3.55
N GLN A 67 -1.94 5.99 -3.72
CA GLN A 67 -3.39 6.05 -3.50
C GLN A 67 -3.73 6.33 -2.04
N PHE A 68 -3.01 5.73 -1.08
CA PHE A 68 -3.20 6.06 0.32
C PHE A 68 -2.81 7.53 0.61
N LEU A 69 -1.62 7.95 0.17
CA LEU A 69 -1.11 9.29 0.46
C LEU A 69 -1.82 10.40 -0.32
N SER A 70 -2.40 10.14 -1.49
CA SER A 70 -3.19 11.15 -2.20
C SER A 70 -4.49 11.48 -1.46
N GLN A 71 -5.02 10.52 -0.70
CA GLN A 71 -6.22 10.71 0.11
C GLN A 71 -5.92 11.27 1.51
N HIS A 72 -4.74 10.94 2.07
CA HIS A 72 -4.44 11.20 3.49
C HIS A 72 -3.13 11.97 3.74
N GLY A 73 -2.32 12.28 2.73
CA GLY A 73 -0.93 12.77 2.89
C GLY A 73 -0.72 14.27 2.66
N MET A 74 -1.56 14.96 1.88
CA MET A 74 -1.46 16.42 1.67
C MET A 74 -2.78 17.13 2.01
N GLY A 75 -2.73 18.13 2.89
CA GLY A 75 -3.92 18.87 3.34
C GLY A 75 -4.85 18.09 4.29
N TRP A 76 -4.43 16.90 4.74
CA TRP A 76 -5.22 16.05 5.64
C TRP A 76 -5.40 16.67 7.03
N GLU A 77 -4.45 17.48 7.51
CA GLU A 77 -4.60 18.27 8.75
C GLU A 77 -5.77 19.22 8.61
N THR A 78 -5.87 19.93 7.49
CA THR A 78 -7.00 20.79 7.16
C THR A 78 -8.30 20.00 6.99
N TRP A 79 -8.23 18.80 6.40
CA TRP A 79 -9.39 17.92 6.24
C TRP A 79 -9.89 17.31 7.55
N LEU A 80 -9.02 16.89 8.45
CA LEU A 80 -9.38 16.35 9.78
C LEU A 80 -9.83 17.44 10.74
N ASP A 81 -9.19 18.61 10.72
CA ASP A 81 -9.67 19.75 11.50
C ASP A 81 -11.02 20.23 10.97
N ASN A 82 -11.26 20.18 9.66
CA ASN A 82 -12.60 20.37 9.10
C ASN A 82 -13.57 19.23 9.48
N ARG A 83 -13.09 18.00 9.70
CA ARG A 83 -13.95 16.89 10.13
C ARG A 83 -14.34 16.93 11.61
N ARG A 84 -13.54 17.55 12.48
CA ARG A 84 -13.95 17.86 13.87
C ARG A 84 -15.17 18.78 13.95
N SER A 85 -15.55 19.42 12.84
CA SER A 85 -16.78 20.20 12.69
C SER A 85 -18.04 19.33 12.51
N TYR A 86 -17.92 18.04 12.19
CA TYR A 86 -19.07 17.14 12.10
C TYR A 86 -19.46 16.59 13.47
N LEU A 87 -20.77 16.50 13.73
CA LEU A 87 -21.32 16.02 15.01
C LEU A 87 -20.93 14.59 15.40
N TYR A 88 -20.33 13.81 14.49
CA TYR A 88 -20.08 12.38 14.67
C TYR A 88 -18.73 11.96 14.09
N ASP A 89 -17.98 11.20 14.88
CA ASP A 89 -16.78 10.47 14.45
C ASP A 89 -17.07 8.97 14.30
N VAL A 90 -16.30 8.31 13.45
CA VAL A 90 -16.36 6.85 13.28
C VAL A 90 -15.27 6.21 14.13
N SER A 91 -15.68 5.29 15.01
CA SER A 91 -14.75 4.45 15.77
C SER A 91 -14.66 3.06 15.16
N TYR A 92 -13.45 2.50 15.24
CA TYR A 92 -13.15 1.13 14.88
C TYR A 92 -12.53 0.45 16.11
N GLN A 93 -13.27 -0.49 16.71
CA GLN A 93 -12.85 -1.20 17.93
C GLN A 93 -12.41 -0.27 19.07
N GLY A 94 -13.17 0.81 19.31
CA GLY A 94 -12.91 1.74 20.42
C GLY A 94 -11.82 2.79 20.16
N LYS A 95 -11.21 2.80 18.96
CA LYS A 95 -10.29 3.86 18.53
C LYS A 95 -10.89 4.65 17.37
N LEU A 96 -10.67 5.95 17.32
CA LEU A 96 -11.14 6.75 16.19
C LEU A 96 -10.42 6.31 14.92
N VAL A 97 -11.17 6.14 13.83
CA VAL A 97 -10.60 5.81 12.52
C VAL A 97 -9.55 6.84 12.10
N ALA A 98 -9.80 8.13 12.41
CA ALA A 98 -8.87 9.21 12.15
C ALA A 98 -7.51 9.01 12.86
N ASP A 99 -7.50 8.49 14.09
CA ASP A 99 -6.26 8.26 14.83
C ASP A 99 -5.47 7.08 14.25
N ILE A 100 -6.17 6.06 13.77
CA ILE A 100 -5.54 4.91 13.09
C ILE A 100 -4.88 5.38 11.78
N ILE A 101 -5.61 6.16 10.97
CA ILE A 101 -5.08 6.72 9.72
C ILE A 101 -3.88 7.66 10.01
N ARG A 102 -3.99 8.50 11.04
CA ARG A 102 -2.91 9.39 11.50
C ARG A 102 -1.64 8.61 11.87
N GLU A 103 -1.77 7.42 12.45
CA GLU A 103 -0.64 6.53 12.74
C GLU A 103 -0.06 5.88 11.47
N MET A 104 -0.88 5.64 10.45
CA MET A 104 -0.45 5.03 9.19
C MET A 104 0.32 6.01 8.30
N ILE A 105 -0.10 7.28 8.21
CA ILE A 105 0.53 8.31 7.35
C ILE A 105 2.08 8.33 7.45
N PRO A 106 2.69 8.50 8.63
CA PRO A 106 4.16 8.55 8.73
C PRO A 106 4.82 7.23 8.31
N ILE A 107 4.12 6.09 8.40
CA ILE A 107 4.64 4.79 7.93
C ILE A 107 4.70 4.80 6.40
N PHE A 108 3.62 5.20 5.74
CA PHE A 108 3.60 5.29 4.27
C PHE A 108 4.65 6.26 3.75
N MET A 109 4.77 7.45 4.36
CA MET A 109 5.79 8.43 3.98
C MET A 109 7.22 7.91 4.17
N ALA A 110 7.48 7.16 5.24
CA ALA A 110 8.81 6.62 5.51
C ALA A 110 9.23 5.53 4.51
N TYR A 111 8.30 4.69 4.05
CA TYR A 111 8.61 3.60 3.11
C TYR A 111 8.51 4.00 1.64
N GLN A 112 7.80 5.09 1.31
CA GLN A 112 7.60 5.53 -0.08
C GLN A 112 8.91 5.60 -0.90
N PRO A 113 10.00 6.25 -0.44
CA PRO A 113 11.21 6.37 -1.27
C PRO A 113 11.85 5.01 -1.57
N ALA A 114 11.88 4.11 -0.59
CA ALA A 114 12.47 2.78 -0.76
C ALA A 114 11.66 1.93 -1.74
N ILE A 115 10.33 1.99 -1.66
CA ILE A 115 9.42 1.28 -2.57
C ILE A 115 9.56 1.80 -4.00
N GLU A 116 9.66 3.12 -4.19
CA GLU A 116 9.85 3.72 -5.52
C GLU A 116 11.19 3.31 -6.16
N VAL A 117 12.27 3.26 -5.37
CA VAL A 117 13.58 2.78 -5.86
C VAL A 117 13.50 1.30 -6.24
N ALA A 118 12.92 0.46 -5.38
CA ALA A 118 12.79 -0.97 -5.64
C ALA A 118 11.97 -1.26 -6.91
N GLN A 119 10.88 -0.52 -7.13
CA GLN A 119 10.03 -0.67 -8.32
C GLN A 119 10.78 -0.24 -9.59
N LYS A 120 11.53 0.86 -9.55
CA LYS A 120 12.38 1.32 -10.68
C LYS A 120 13.47 0.31 -11.01
N ASP A 121 14.15 -0.24 -10.00
CA ASP A 121 15.17 -1.27 -10.19
C ASP A 121 14.58 -2.56 -10.77
N ARG A 122 13.38 -2.95 -10.32
CA ARG A 122 12.65 -4.09 -10.88
C ARG A 122 12.31 -3.86 -12.36
N ALA A 123 11.74 -2.71 -12.69
CA ALA A 123 11.42 -2.35 -14.08
C ALA A 123 12.67 -2.34 -14.97
N ARG A 124 13.79 -1.81 -14.46
CA ARG A 124 15.09 -1.85 -15.15
C ARG A 124 15.54 -3.27 -15.42
N ARG A 125 15.52 -4.16 -14.42
CA ARG A 125 15.93 -5.57 -14.59
C ARG A 125 15.07 -6.32 -15.61
N ILE A 126 13.75 -6.08 -15.62
CA ILE A 126 12.85 -6.68 -16.60
C ILE A 126 13.20 -6.18 -18.01
N ALA A 127 13.38 -4.87 -18.18
CA ALA A 127 13.76 -4.29 -19.47
C ALA A 127 15.13 -4.81 -19.96
N GLU A 128 16.12 -4.90 -19.08
CA GLU A 128 17.42 -5.49 -19.38
C GLU A 128 17.31 -6.97 -19.78
N GLY A 129 16.45 -7.74 -19.10
CA GLY A 129 16.17 -9.13 -19.45
C GLY A 129 15.55 -9.26 -20.85
N HIS A 130 14.55 -8.43 -21.17
CA HIS A 130 13.94 -8.41 -22.50
C HIS A 130 14.92 -8.00 -23.60
N LEU A 131 15.75 -6.98 -23.34
CA LEU A 131 16.78 -6.56 -24.29
C LEU A 131 17.80 -7.67 -24.55
N ARG A 132 18.21 -8.39 -23.50
CA ARG A 132 19.11 -9.55 -23.62
C ARG A 132 18.53 -10.66 -24.47
N ALA A 133 17.28 -11.05 -24.21
CA ALA A 133 16.60 -12.08 -24.99
C ALA A 133 16.48 -11.69 -26.47
N LEU A 134 16.12 -10.43 -26.76
CA LEU A 134 15.99 -9.94 -28.13
C LEU A 134 17.34 -9.85 -28.85
N ALA A 135 18.40 -9.40 -28.17
CA ALA A 135 19.73 -9.33 -28.75
C ALA A 135 20.24 -10.73 -29.13
N GLU A 136 20.02 -11.73 -28.25
CA GLU A 136 20.36 -13.13 -28.52
C GLU A 136 19.60 -13.70 -29.72
N GLU A 137 18.29 -13.47 -29.79
CA GLU A 137 17.44 -13.92 -30.91
C GLU A 137 17.90 -13.35 -32.26
N LEU A 138 18.39 -12.10 -32.26
CA LEU A 138 18.81 -11.39 -33.46
C LEU A 138 20.32 -11.51 -33.75
N GLY A 139 21.09 -12.22 -32.92
CA GLY A 139 22.53 -12.41 -33.09
C GLY A 139 23.38 -11.17 -32.80
N TYR A 140 22.90 -10.26 -31.94
CA TYR A 140 23.64 -9.09 -31.49
C TYR A 140 24.28 -9.28 -30.11
N ASP A 141 25.48 -8.72 -29.93
CA ASP A 141 26.11 -8.61 -28.61
C ASP A 141 25.69 -7.31 -27.90
N LEU A 142 25.27 -7.44 -26.63
CA LEU A 142 24.97 -6.29 -25.78
C LEU A 142 26.24 -5.76 -25.11
N VAL A 143 26.58 -4.51 -25.42
CA VAL A 143 27.68 -3.78 -24.76
C VAL A 143 27.11 -2.81 -23.73
N VAL A 144 27.36 -3.08 -22.45
CA VAL A 144 26.99 -2.14 -21.36
C VAL A 144 28.02 -1.02 -21.31
N ARG A 145 27.62 0.20 -21.68
CA ARG A 145 28.45 1.38 -21.44
C ARG A 145 28.37 1.77 -19.97
N ALA A 146 29.51 1.88 -19.29
CA ALA A 146 29.58 2.53 -17.98
C ALA A 146 29.10 3.98 -18.14
N ARG A 147 28.21 4.44 -17.26
CA ARG A 147 27.91 5.88 -17.16
C ARG A 147 29.08 6.55 -16.45
N GLU A 148 29.71 7.50 -17.12
CA GLU A 148 30.63 8.48 -16.52
C GLU A 148 29.90 9.39 -15.53
#